data_AF-A0A451BX62-F1
#
_entry.id   AF-A0A451BX62-F1
#
_cell.length_a   1.000
_cell.length_b   1.000
_cell.length_c   1.000
_cell.angle_alpha   90.00
_cell.angle_beta   90.00
_cell.angle_gamma   90.00
#
_symmetry.space_group_name_H-M   'P 1'
#
loop_
_entity.id
_entity.type
_entity.pdbx_description
1 polymer ?
#
loop_
_entity_poly.entity_id
_entity_poly.type
_entity_poly.pdbx_seq_one_letter_code
_entity_poly.pdbx_strand_id
1 'polypeptide(L)'
;MRLLLRLESGQNDRAIRYILFWQSPYRLEVVPYLDGHPRGLFATRAPSRPNAIGLSVVRLLGIEDNRLAVADLDLLDGTPVLDIKPYVGEFDHRTHTRMGWLEAARKRERSSDSRFV
;
A
#
# COMPACT_ATOMS: atom_id res chain seq x y z
N MET A 1 -11.44 13.20 -15.45
CA MET A 1 -11.77 13.22 -14.01
C MET A 1 -10.99 14.35 -13.35
N ARG A 2 -11.66 15.40 -12.89
CA ARG A 2 -11.01 16.54 -12.20
C ARG A 2 -10.89 16.14 -10.73
N LEU A 3 -9.67 15.97 -10.22
CA LEU A 3 -9.46 15.66 -8.81
C LEU A 3 -9.96 16.88 -8.00
N LEU A 4 -11.03 16.74 -7.21
CA LEU A 4 -11.53 17.81 -6.32
C LEU A 4 -10.71 17.93 -5.03
N LEU A 5 -9.43 17.57 -5.08
CA LEU A 5 -8.50 17.84 -4.00
C LEU A 5 -8.11 19.32 -4.10
N ARG A 6 -8.78 20.18 -3.32
CA ARG A 6 -8.26 21.53 -3.05
C ARG A 6 -7.04 21.39 -2.14
N LEU A 7 -5.91 20.98 -2.72
CA LEU A 7 -4.62 21.02 -2.07
C LEU A 7 -3.98 22.35 -2.46
N GLU A 8 -3.72 23.20 -1.48
CA GLU A 8 -3.11 24.51 -1.69
C GLU A 8 -1.67 24.36 -2.23
N SER A 9 -1.22 25.33 -3.01
CA SER A 9 0.19 25.38 -3.45
C SER A 9 1.12 25.44 -2.23
N GLY A 10 2.19 24.64 -2.24
CA GLY A 10 3.17 24.57 -1.14
C GLY A 10 3.03 23.41 -0.15
N GLN A 11 2.17 22.42 -0.45
CA GLN A 11 1.96 21.22 0.38
C GLN A 11 2.90 20.04 0.06
N ASN A 12 4.06 20.32 -0.55
CA ASN A 12 5.04 19.30 -0.91
C ASN A 12 5.57 18.56 0.34
N ASP A 13 5.92 17.27 0.20
CA ASP A 13 6.42 16.37 1.26
C ASP A 13 5.39 15.83 2.27
N ARG A 14 4.09 15.94 1.99
CA ARG A 14 3.06 15.25 2.77
C ARG A 14 2.89 13.81 2.34
N ALA A 15 2.63 12.93 3.31
CA ALA A 15 2.14 11.59 3.01
C ALA A 15 0.68 11.67 2.52
N ILE A 16 0.31 10.82 1.58
CA ILE A 16 -1.05 10.63 1.10
C ILE A 16 -1.34 9.13 1.13
N ARG A 17 -2.58 8.79 1.49
CA ARG A 17 -3.06 7.42 1.47
C ARG A 17 -3.83 7.15 0.18
N TYR A 18 -3.44 6.09 -0.51
CA TYR A 18 -4.11 5.57 -1.70
C TYR A 18 -4.87 4.29 -1.36
N ILE A 19 -6.06 4.15 -1.95
CA ILE A 19 -6.81 2.89 -2.03
C ILE A 19 -6.81 2.46 -3.49
N LEU A 20 -6.38 1.24 -3.74
CA LEU A 20 -6.02 0.77 -5.07
C LEU A 20 -6.68 -0.57 -5.35
N PHE A 21 -6.90 -0.91 -6.62
CA PHE A 21 -7.61 -2.13 -6.99
C PHE A 21 -6.82 -2.98 -7.97
N TRP A 22 -6.66 -4.26 -7.66
CA TRP A 22 -6.04 -5.21 -8.58
C TRP A 22 -6.66 -6.60 -8.44
N GLN A 23 -7.45 -7.06 -9.41
CA GLN A 23 -8.13 -8.36 -9.33
C GLN A 23 -7.21 -9.52 -9.66
N SER A 24 -7.24 -10.57 -8.82
CA SER A 24 -6.56 -11.85 -9.05
C SER A 24 -7.27 -12.96 -8.26
N PRO A 25 -7.31 -14.21 -8.76
CA PRO A 25 -7.81 -15.35 -7.98
C PRO A 25 -7.10 -15.43 -6.62
N TYR A 26 -7.86 -15.69 -5.56
CA TYR A 26 -7.33 -15.74 -4.19
C TYR A 26 -7.37 -17.14 -3.60
N ARG A 27 -6.54 -17.35 -2.57
CA ARG A 27 -6.58 -18.50 -1.66
C ARG A 27 -6.71 -18.00 -0.23
N LEU A 28 -7.39 -18.75 0.63
CA LEU A 28 -7.55 -18.39 2.04
C LEU A 28 -6.27 -18.58 2.86
N GLU A 29 -5.27 -19.25 2.28
CA GLU A 29 -3.94 -19.42 2.85
C GLU A 29 -2.87 -19.05 1.81
N VAL A 30 -1.84 -18.34 2.26
CA VAL A 30 -0.72 -17.89 1.43
C VAL A 30 0.59 -18.09 2.20
N VAL A 31 1.70 -18.26 1.49
CA VAL A 31 3.03 -18.14 2.08
C VAL A 31 3.53 -16.72 1.82
N PRO A 32 3.56 -15.84 2.84
CA PRO A 32 3.98 -14.45 2.65
C PRO A 32 5.43 -14.39 2.22
N TYR A 33 5.79 -13.35 1.46
CA TYR A 33 7.16 -13.14 1.00
C TYR A 33 8.22 -13.18 2.12
N LEU A 34 7.93 -12.49 3.22
CA LEU A 34 8.84 -12.35 4.36
C LEU A 34 8.84 -13.57 5.30
N ASP A 35 8.00 -14.57 5.05
CA ASP A 35 7.89 -15.77 5.88
C ASP A 35 8.09 -17.05 5.05
N GLY A 36 8.42 -18.15 5.71
CA GLY A 36 8.47 -19.48 5.12
C GLY A 36 7.23 -20.32 5.42
N HIS A 37 6.38 -19.87 6.35
CA HIS A 37 5.23 -20.62 6.82
C HIS A 37 3.93 -20.11 6.18
N PRO A 38 2.98 -21.00 5.90
CA PRO A 38 1.65 -20.58 5.50
C PRO A 38 0.98 -19.70 6.58
N ARG A 39 0.26 -18.69 6.12
CA ARG A 39 -0.54 -17.77 6.93
C ARG A 39 -1.93 -17.66 6.31
N GLY A 40 -2.95 -17.52 7.16
CA GLY A 40 -4.28 -17.15 6.70
C GLY A 40 -4.23 -15.81 5.96
N LEU A 41 -4.88 -15.71 4.80
CA LEU A 41 -4.79 -14.57 3.89
C LEU A 41 -5.03 -13.23 4.58
N PHE A 42 -6.05 -13.15 5.45
CA PHE A 42 -6.41 -11.93 6.17
C PHE A 42 -5.41 -11.49 7.24
N ALA A 43 -4.49 -12.38 7.65
CA ALA A 43 -3.38 -12.04 8.54
C ALA A 43 -2.14 -11.52 7.78
N THR A 44 -2.27 -11.26 6.47
CA THR A 44 -1.18 -10.86 5.57
C THR A 44 -1.58 -9.64 4.73
N ARG A 45 -0.63 -9.16 3.92
CA ARG A 45 -0.84 -8.11 2.92
C ARG A 45 -0.73 -8.65 1.47
N ALA A 46 -0.99 -9.94 1.25
CA ALA A 46 -0.97 -10.49 -0.10
C ALA A 46 -2.01 -9.81 -1.00
N PRO A 47 -1.72 -9.53 -2.28
CA PRO A 47 -2.60 -8.75 -3.15
C PRO A 47 -3.86 -9.51 -3.59
N SER A 48 -3.75 -10.83 -3.76
CA SER A 48 -4.84 -11.70 -4.22
C SER A 48 -5.84 -11.95 -3.08
N ARG A 49 -6.91 -11.15 -3.02
CA ARG A 49 -7.92 -11.17 -1.96
C ARG A 49 -9.33 -11.13 -2.54
N PRO A 50 -10.37 -11.58 -1.79
CA PRO A 50 -11.77 -11.47 -2.25
C PRO A 50 -12.14 -10.06 -2.67
N ASN A 51 -11.73 -9.07 -1.86
CA ASN A 51 -11.74 -7.66 -2.21
C ASN A 51 -10.30 -7.23 -2.40
N ALA A 52 -9.85 -7.18 -3.64
CA ALA A 52 -8.47 -6.98 -3.99
C ALA A 52 -8.10 -5.48 -3.94
N ILE A 53 -8.19 -4.95 -2.73
CA ILE A 53 -7.95 -3.56 -2.38
C ILE A 53 -6.58 -3.45 -1.71
N GLY A 54 -5.67 -2.75 -2.37
CA GLY A 54 -4.36 -2.36 -1.87
C GLY A 54 -4.42 -1.04 -1.10
N LEU A 55 -3.53 -0.89 -0.13
CA LEU A 55 -3.43 0.31 0.71
C LEU A 55 -1.98 0.74 0.80
N SER A 56 -1.67 1.92 0.29
CA SER A 56 -0.31 2.46 0.29
C SER A 56 -0.32 3.87 0.91
N VAL A 57 0.68 4.15 1.74
CA VAL A 57 0.98 5.50 2.23
C VAL A 57 2.23 5.93 1.48
N VAL A 58 2.13 6.99 0.70
CA VAL A 58 3.17 7.42 -0.24
C VAL A 58 3.47 8.89 -0.02
N ARG A 59 4.66 9.34 -0.41
CA ARG A 59 5.01 10.77 -0.34
C ARG A 59 4.52 11.49 -1.58
N LEU A 60 3.85 12.63 -1.39
CA LEU A 60 3.50 13.56 -2.45
C LEU A 60 4.70 14.45 -2.77
N LEU A 61 5.18 14.36 -4.01
CA LEU A 61 6.29 15.15 -4.54
C LEU A 61 5.80 16.42 -5.24
N GLY A 62 4.61 16.37 -5.84
CA GLY A 62 4.07 17.51 -6.58
C GLY A 62 2.68 17.24 -7.16
N ILE A 63 2.02 18.32 -7.55
CA ILE A 63 0.67 18.31 -8.15
C ILE A 63 0.72 19.15 -9.42
N GLU A 64 0.30 18.54 -10.53
CA GLU A 64 0.18 19.21 -11.83
C GLU A 64 -1.20 18.89 -12.42
N ASP A 65 -2.08 19.88 -12.44
CA ASP A 65 -3.48 19.74 -12.86
C ASP A 65 -4.23 18.59 -12.14
N ASN A 66 -4.42 17.47 -12.82
CA ASN A 66 -5.07 16.26 -12.32
C ASN A 66 -4.10 15.09 -12.12
N ARG A 67 -2.80 15.36 -12.08
CA ARG A 67 -1.72 14.40 -11.89
C ARG A 67 -1.01 14.63 -10.56
N LEU A 68 -0.69 13.54 -9.87
CA LEU A 68 0.07 13.55 -8.63
C LEU A 68 1.40 12.84 -8.88
N ALA A 69 2.51 13.53 -8.65
CA ALA A 69 3.82 12.90 -8.59
C ALA A 69 4.03 12.38 -7.17
N VAL A 70 4.33 11.09 -7.03
CA VAL A 70 4.50 10.44 -5.72
C VAL A 70 5.71 9.52 -5.69
N ALA A 71 6.23 9.24 -4.49
CA ALA A 71 7.29 8.28 -4.24
C ALA A 71 6.86 7.20 -3.24
N ASP A 72 7.60 6.09 -3.22
CA ASP A 72 7.39 4.94 -2.32
C ASP A 72 6.11 4.14 -2.62
N LEU A 73 5.72 4.08 -3.90
CA LEU A 73 4.66 3.21 -4.42
C LEU A 73 5.13 1.76 -4.58
N ASP A 74 4.25 0.81 -4.28
CA ASP A 74 4.45 -0.63 -4.42
C ASP A 74 3.47 -1.25 -5.43
N LEU A 75 3.32 -0.61 -6.61
CA LEU A 75 2.30 -0.92 -7.60
C LEU A 75 2.85 -1.11 -9.01
N LEU A 76 2.10 -1.86 -9.81
CA LEU A 76 2.31 -1.97 -11.25
C LEU A 76 1.73 -0.76 -11.97
N ASP A 77 2.36 -0.39 -13.09
CA ASP A 77 1.85 0.64 -13.96
C ASP A 77 0.43 0.30 -14.46
N GLY A 78 -0.40 1.32 -14.63
CA GLY A 78 -1.81 1.16 -15.01
C GLY A 78 -2.75 0.65 -13.92
N THR A 79 -2.27 0.38 -12.69
CA THR A 79 -3.13 -0.03 -11.57
C THR A 79 -4.19 1.05 -11.27
N PRO A 80 -5.50 0.73 -11.28
CA PRO A 80 -6.55 1.70 -10.99
C PRO A 80 -6.49 2.24 -9.56
N VAL A 81 -6.62 3.57 -9.44
CA VAL A 81 -6.79 4.27 -8.16
C VAL A 81 -8.28 4.39 -7.84
N LEU A 82 -8.69 3.87 -6.68
CA LEU A 82 -10.07 3.95 -6.20
C LEU A 82 -10.33 5.23 -5.40
N ASP A 83 -9.38 5.64 -4.57
CA ASP A 83 -9.58 6.73 -3.62
C ASP A 83 -8.23 7.31 -3.15
N ILE A 84 -8.26 8.59 -2.77
CA ILE A 84 -7.10 9.36 -2.32
C ILE A 84 -7.51 10.14 -1.08
N LYS A 85 -6.77 9.95 0.02
CA LYS A 85 -7.03 10.61 1.30
C LYS A 85 -5.77 11.26 1.86
N PRO A 86 -5.89 12.42 2.55
CA PRO A 86 -4.76 12.96 3.30
C PRO A 86 -4.31 11.96 4.36
N TYR A 87 -3.00 11.80 4.51
CA TYR A 87 -2.45 11.07 5.66
C TYR A 87 -2.55 11.95 6.90
N VAL A 88 -3.09 11.39 7.97
CA VAL A 88 -3.15 12.05 9.28
C VAL A 88 -2.39 11.19 10.27
N GLY A 89 -1.18 11.63 10.64
CA GLY A 89 -0.28 10.83 11.49
C GLY A 89 -0.93 10.33 12.78
N GLU A 90 -1.78 11.14 13.41
CA GLU A 90 -2.52 10.78 14.63
C GLU A 90 -3.52 9.62 14.41
N PHE A 91 -4.06 9.49 13.20
CA PHE A 91 -5.06 8.45 12.86
C PHE A 91 -4.42 7.24 12.18
N ASP A 92 -3.47 7.47 11.28
CA ASP A 92 -2.86 6.46 10.43
C ASP A 92 -1.63 5.80 11.08
N HIS A 93 -0.96 6.46 12.02
CA HIS A 93 0.20 5.91 12.74
C HIS A 93 -0.09 5.70 14.23
N ARG A 94 -0.24 4.43 14.60
CA ARG A 94 -0.48 4.00 15.98
C ARG A 94 0.84 3.66 16.67
N THR A 95 1.19 4.41 17.70
CA THR A 95 2.32 4.08 18.59
C THR A 95 1.96 2.88 19.48
N HIS A 96 2.99 2.17 19.97
CA HIS A 96 2.85 1.00 20.88
C HIS A 96 2.07 -0.20 20.31
N THR A 97 2.06 -0.36 18.99
CA THR A 97 1.50 -1.55 18.34
C THR A 97 2.55 -2.65 18.18
N ARG A 98 2.12 -3.92 18.26
CA ARG A 98 2.97 -5.09 17.97
C ARG A 98 2.74 -5.55 16.54
N MET A 99 3.80 -5.93 15.82
CA MET A 99 3.67 -6.46 14.45
C MET A 99 3.42 -7.98 14.43
N GLY A 100 3.40 -8.62 15.60
CA GLY A 100 3.10 -10.05 15.74
C GLY A 100 4.13 -10.92 15.02
N TRP A 101 3.65 -11.86 14.20
CA TRP A 101 4.54 -12.78 13.49
C TRP A 101 5.52 -12.08 12.53
N LEU A 102 5.18 -10.87 12.07
CA LEU A 102 6.03 -10.10 11.17
C LEU A 102 7.34 -9.62 11.83
N GLU A 103 7.36 -9.47 13.17
CA GLU A 103 8.57 -9.11 13.93
C GLU A 103 9.68 -10.17 13.76
N ALA A 104 9.30 -11.45 13.74
CA ALA A 104 10.22 -12.55 13.49
C ALA A 104 10.59 -12.67 12.00
N ALA A 105 9.63 -12.40 11.12
CA ALA A 105 9.81 -12.49 9.67
C ALA A 105 10.80 -11.45 9.11
N ARG A 106 10.77 -10.19 9.60
CA ARG A 106 11.67 -9.10 9.15
C ARG A 106 13.15 -9.37 9.39
N LYS A 107 13.51 -10.29 10.29
CA LYS A 107 14.92 -10.68 10.51
C LYS A 107 15.51 -11.46 9.34
N ARG A 108 14.70 -11.86 8.36
CA ARG A 108 15.12 -12.60 7.17
C ARG A 108 15.16 -11.62 6.00
N GLU A 109 16.36 -11.24 5.57
CA GLU A 109 16.52 -10.51 4.31
C GLU A 109 16.14 -11.43 3.14
N ARG A 110 15.24 -10.96 2.28
CA ARG A 110 14.92 -11.56 0.97
C ARG A 110 14.88 -10.45 -0.08
N SER A 111 15.30 -10.77 -1.30
CA SER A 111 15.17 -9.90 -2.49
C SER A 111 13.93 -10.24 -3.31
N SER A 112 13.36 -9.19 -3.94
CA SER A 112 12.12 -9.25 -4.73
C SER A 112 12.10 -10.45 -5.67
N ASP A 113 10.94 -11.09 -5.81
CA ASP A 113 10.74 -12.26 -6.68
C ASP A 113 9.72 -12.01 -7.79
N SER A 114 9.57 -12.98 -8.68
CA SER A 114 8.73 -12.89 -9.88
C SER A 114 7.23 -13.11 -9.60
N ARG A 115 6.72 -12.81 -8.39
CA ARG A 115 5.30 -12.99 -8.06
C ARG A 115 4.40 -11.84 -8.51
N PHE A 116 4.99 -10.78 -9.07
CA PHE A 116 4.27 -9.57 -9.50
C PHE A 116 4.52 -9.21 -10.97
N VAL A 117 5.14 -10.12 -11.76
CA VAL A 117 5.26 -10.00 -13.23
C VAL A 117 4.07 -10.61 -13.94
#